data_AF-A0A364Y3P4-F1
#
_entry.id   AF-A0A364Y3P4-F1
#
_cell.length_a   1.000
_cell.length_b   1.000
_cell.length_c   1.000
_cell.angle_alpha   90.00
_cell.angle_beta   90.00
_cell.angle_gamma   90.00
#
_symmetry.space_group_name_H-M   'P 1'
#
loop_
_entity.id
_entity.type
_entity.pdbx_description
1 polymer ?
#
loop_
_entity_poly.entity_id
_entity_poly.type
_entity_poly.pdbx_seq_one_letter_code
_entity_poly.pdbx_strand_id
1 'polypeptide(L)'
;MRKDFIVLIAGLILLSATAVFNPNGFVFDEVLFPPNVLLMEEHGFGKTFLLEMIDQAPGPLYEFIHLPLKGITKLEPRAMRIVNLILFFLIICILVQIYRQSEKKEHAIYLGLHIIAITTLWQVAGLVLTEMPAMLFATTSFLIGVVLLNNQDDHKKVLLYSVLMGITGGLAILGRTPYLVILPAFFGVLVLIRFFKVGSVPIAKAFIPYAVIALSMIIPIFLIWGGMVPPLQPKVEGAIQPWHGLLACAYAGVIGFIIYPKWFVFNNTILMILAGAYVFFFTLGLMELGYEYAPMATTVIRIAGLNAFNMYVKLISPLLATFGFYFLVCCWYRGKENLNDAMYLFALLTSLAILASSAKISHQFSSRYVAQAAPFLVILFAKVDEKDNWRWIRLAIGITMGFLSLNTYAKVI
;
A
#
# COMPACT_ATOMS: atom_id res chain seq x y z
N MET A 1 28.98 -6.54 9.20
CA MET A 1 27.55 -6.27 8.96
C MET A 1 27.44 -5.24 7.84
N ARG A 2 26.57 -5.42 6.84
CA ARG A 2 26.46 -4.46 5.72
C ARG A 2 25.88 -3.12 6.21
N LYS A 3 26.37 -1.98 5.69
CA LYS A 3 25.98 -0.62 6.15
C LYS A 3 24.48 -0.35 5.98
N ASP A 4 23.90 -0.80 4.88
CA ASP A 4 22.48 -0.73 4.58
C ASP A 4 21.61 -1.50 5.60
N PHE A 5 22.03 -2.68 6.04
CA PHE A 5 21.32 -3.43 7.08
C PHE A 5 21.27 -2.66 8.41
N ILE A 6 22.39 -2.02 8.80
CA ILE A 6 22.43 -1.17 10.01
C ILE A 6 21.45 0.00 9.88
N VAL A 7 21.41 0.65 8.72
CA VAL A 7 20.47 1.76 8.44
C VAL A 7 19.02 1.31 8.58
N LEU A 8 18.66 0.12 8.06
CA LEU A 8 17.30 -0.40 8.16
C LEU A 8 16.90 -0.73 9.61
N ILE A 9 17.80 -1.37 10.37
CA ILE A 9 17.56 -1.67 11.79
C ILE A 9 17.43 -0.38 12.61
N ALA A 10 18.29 0.61 12.36
CA ALA A 10 18.18 1.93 12.98
C ALA A 10 16.84 2.61 12.64
N GLY A 11 16.39 2.51 11.38
CA GLY A 11 15.08 3.00 10.96
C GLY A 11 13.92 2.32 11.70
N LEU A 12 13.98 1.01 11.90
CA LEU A 12 12.96 0.25 12.63
C LEU A 12 12.90 0.64 14.11
N ILE A 13 14.06 0.79 14.75
CA ILE A 13 14.18 1.26 16.14
C ILE A 13 13.63 2.69 16.24
N LEU A 14 13.99 3.57 15.30
CA LEU A 14 13.53 4.96 15.28
C LEU A 14 12.01 5.06 15.10
N LEU A 15 11.42 4.30 14.16
CA LEU A 15 9.97 4.22 13.97
C LEU A 15 9.28 3.75 15.25
N SER A 16 9.78 2.67 15.86
CA SER A 16 9.22 2.10 17.09
C SER A 16 9.29 3.09 18.25
N ALA A 17 10.46 3.70 18.47
CA ALA A 17 10.64 4.70 19.51
C ALA A 17 9.72 5.92 19.30
N THR A 18 9.60 6.40 18.06
CA THR A 18 8.76 7.55 17.74
C THR A 18 7.28 7.26 18.02
N ALA A 19 6.80 6.06 17.68
CA ALA A 19 5.40 5.68 17.89
C ALA A 19 5.07 5.36 19.36
N VAL A 20 5.97 4.66 20.08
CA VAL A 20 5.80 4.28 21.49
C VAL A 20 5.88 5.49 22.43
N PHE A 21 6.89 6.35 22.23
CA PHE A 21 7.14 7.50 23.10
C PHE A 21 6.44 8.77 22.64
N ASN A 22 5.54 8.70 21.65
CA ASN A 22 4.73 9.85 21.24
C ASN A 22 3.82 10.29 22.41
N PRO A 23 3.98 11.51 22.95
CA PRO A 23 3.21 11.97 24.08
C PRO A 23 1.79 12.37 23.71
N ASN A 24 1.50 12.59 22.44
CA ASN A 24 0.22 13.14 21.99
C ASN A 24 -0.91 12.12 22.12
N GLY A 25 -2.11 12.65 22.34
CA GLY A 25 -3.37 11.93 22.21
C GLY A 25 -3.60 11.41 20.78
N PHE A 26 -4.81 10.96 20.50
CA PHE A 26 -5.20 10.63 19.13
C PHE A 26 -5.08 11.87 18.24
N VAL A 27 -4.37 11.74 17.11
CA VAL A 27 -4.20 12.82 16.13
C VAL A 27 -4.76 12.39 14.79
N PHE A 28 -5.23 13.36 14.00
CA PHE A 28 -5.72 13.12 12.65
C PHE A 28 -6.84 12.05 12.65
N ASP A 29 -6.82 11.10 11.71
CA ASP A 29 -7.81 10.04 11.61
C ASP A 29 -7.84 9.08 12.81
N GLU A 30 -6.84 9.07 13.69
CA GLU A 30 -6.83 8.17 14.85
C GLU A 30 -8.02 8.41 15.80
N VAL A 31 -8.53 9.65 15.83
CA VAL A 31 -9.67 10.06 16.69
C VAL A 31 -10.95 9.32 16.31
N LEU A 32 -11.06 8.87 15.06
CA LEU A 32 -12.27 8.31 14.49
C LEU A 32 -12.51 6.85 14.87
N PHE A 33 -11.46 6.10 15.24
CA PHE A 33 -11.56 4.65 15.39
C PHE A 33 -12.00 4.16 16.80
N PRO A 34 -11.51 4.71 17.92
CA PRO A 34 -11.89 4.24 19.25
C PRO A 34 -13.40 4.22 19.53
N PRO A 35 -14.20 5.23 19.11
CA PRO A 35 -15.65 5.20 19.29
C PRO A 35 -16.30 3.97 18.63
N ASN A 36 -15.86 3.58 17.43
CA ASN A 36 -16.42 2.43 16.71
C ASN A 36 -16.06 1.09 17.39
N VAL A 37 -14.94 1.02 18.11
CA VAL A 37 -14.61 -0.17 18.93
C VAL A 37 -15.61 -0.33 20.08
N LEU A 38 -16.01 0.77 20.72
CA LEU A 38 -17.02 0.77 21.79
C LEU A 38 -18.41 0.47 21.24
N LEU A 39 -18.76 1.03 20.08
CA LEU A 39 -20.00 0.74 19.39
C LEU A 39 -20.13 -0.76 19.06
N MET A 40 -19.03 -1.39 18.61
CA MET A 40 -18.98 -2.82 18.34
C MET A 40 -19.14 -3.66 19.62
N GLU A 41 -18.60 -3.19 20.75
CA GLU A 41 -18.78 -3.86 22.05
C GLU A 41 -20.24 -3.80 22.51
N GLU A 42 -20.90 -2.66 22.33
CA GLU A 42 -22.28 -2.43 22.77
C GLU A 42 -23.28 -3.24 21.93
N HIS A 43 -23.15 -3.21 20.61
CA HIS A 43 -24.14 -3.81 19.69
C HIS A 43 -23.72 -5.15 19.09
N GLY A 44 -22.48 -5.59 19.35
CA GLY A 44 -21.88 -6.75 18.68
C GLY A 44 -21.66 -6.53 17.18
N PHE A 45 -21.18 -7.57 16.50
CA PHE A 45 -21.06 -7.55 15.04
C PHE A 45 -22.44 -7.79 14.39
N GLY A 46 -23.24 -6.73 14.31
CA GLY A 46 -24.60 -6.77 13.78
C GLY A 46 -24.93 -5.64 12.82
N LYS A 47 -26.17 -5.64 12.33
CA LYS A 47 -26.70 -4.61 11.43
C LYS A 47 -26.62 -3.21 12.06
N THR A 48 -26.94 -3.08 13.34
CA THR A 48 -26.90 -1.81 14.09
C THR A 48 -25.49 -1.22 14.07
N PHE A 49 -24.50 -1.98 14.55
CA PHE A 49 -23.09 -1.57 14.49
C PHE A 49 -22.69 -1.13 13.08
N LEU A 50 -22.95 -1.96 12.05
CA LEU A 50 -22.57 -1.65 10.67
C LEU A 50 -23.20 -0.37 10.10
N LEU A 51 -24.41 -0.02 10.52
CA LEU A 51 -25.11 1.18 10.06
C LEU A 51 -24.71 2.43 10.86
N GLU A 52 -24.29 2.25 12.11
CA GLU A 52 -24.00 3.33 13.05
C GLU A 52 -22.50 3.66 13.17
N MET A 53 -21.62 2.98 12.44
CA MET A 53 -20.18 3.33 12.40
C MET A 53 -19.99 4.80 11.95
N ILE A 54 -19.36 5.60 12.80
CA ILE A 54 -19.21 7.05 12.61
C ILE A 54 -17.88 7.36 11.94
N ASP A 55 -17.91 8.20 10.89
CA ASP A 55 -16.76 8.84 10.22
C ASP A 55 -15.62 7.90 9.78
N GLN A 56 -15.90 6.61 9.70
CA GLN A 56 -14.91 5.59 9.37
C GLN A 56 -15.10 5.11 7.93
N ALA A 57 -14.17 5.50 7.06
CA ALA A 57 -14.06 4.99 5.69
C ALA A 57 -13.78 3.46 5.53
N PRO A 58 -12.97 2.81 6.39
CA PRO A 58 -12.71 1.38 6.33
C PRO A 58 -13.84 0.54 6.95
N GLY A 59 -13.93 -0.74 6.57
CA GLY A 59 -14.85 -1.67 7.23
C GLY A 59 -14.36 -2.18 8.59
N PRO A 60 -15.03 -3.20 9.16
CA PRO A 60 -15.01 -3.50 10.59
C PRO A 60 -13.76 -4.24 11.11
N LEU A 61 -12.75 -4.45 10.24
CA LEU A 61 -11.56 -5.23 10.60
C LEU A 61 -10.80 -4.59 11.77
N TYR A 62 -10.78 -3.27 11.80
CA TYR A 62 -10.05 -2.54 12.81
C TYR A 62 -10.63 -2.83 14.20
N GLU A 63 -11.96 -2.81 14.31
CA GLU A 63 -12.70 -3.13 15.53
C GLU A 63 -12.50 -4.59 15.93
N PHE A 64 -12.49 -5.52 14.96
CA PHE A 64 -12.19 -6.93 15.22
C PHE A 64 -10.83 -7.17 15.87
N ILE A 65 -9.85 -6.30 15.60
CA ILE A 65 -8.51 -6.42 16.17
C ILE A 65 -8.44 -5.73 17.54
N HIS A 66 -9.02 -4.55 17.67
CA HIS A 66 -8.88 -3.75 18.89
C HIS A 66 -9.87 -4.14 19.99
N LEU A 67 -11.04 -4.70 19.66
CA LEU A 67 -12.02 -5.14 20.66
C LEU A 67 -11.46 -6.24 21.59
N PRO A 68 -10.85 -7.35 21.09
CA PRO A 68 -10.23 -8.35 21.97
C PRO A 68 -9.02 -7.80 22.76
N LEU A 69 -8.36 -6.77 22.22
CA LEU A 69 -7.20 -6.13 22.85
C LEU A 69 -7.59 -4.99 23.78
N LYS A 70 -8.88 -4.66 23.91
CA LYS A 70 -9.37 -3.54 24.74
C LYS A 70 -8.93 -3.67 26.19
N GLY A 71 -8.98 -4.87 26.77
CA GLY A 71 -8.57 -5.09 28.17
C GLY A 71 -7.10 -4.77 28.45
N ILE A 72 -6.23 -4.88 27.44
CA ILE A 72 -4.79 -4.59 27.54
C ILE A 72 -4.51 -3.14 27.13
N THR A 73 -5.07 -2.72 25.99
CA THR A 73 -4.79 -1.41 25.40
C THR A 73 -5.55 -0.28 26.08
N LYS A 74 -6.67 -0.58 26.75
CA LYS A 74 -7.63 0.39 27.29
C LYS A 74 -8.07 1.45 26.27
N LEU A 75 -7.91 1.15 24.98
CA LEU A 75 -8.05 2.10 23.87
C LEU A 75 -7.23 3.39 24.08
N GLU A 76 -6.08 3.30 24.74
CA GLU A 76 -5.16 4.41 24.88
C GLU A 76 -4.30 4.56 23.61
N PRO A 77 -4.03 5.80 23.14
CA PRO A 77 -3.31 6.06 21.90
C PRO A 77 -1.99 5.28 21.79
N ARG A 78 -1.16 5.32 22.84
CA ARG A 78 0.15 4.64 22.84
C ARG A 78 0.01 3.13 22.68
N ALA A 79 -0.91 2.50 23.40
CA ALA A 79 -1.10 1.06 23.34
C ALA A 79 -1.66 0.62 21.98
N MET A 80 -2.57 1.40 21.39
CA MET A 80 -3.08 1.14 20.05
C MET A 80 -2.01 1.33 18.95
N ARG A 81 -1.12 2.33 19.08
CA ARG A 81 0.03 2.50 18.17
C ARG A 81 0.98 1.30 18.25
N ILE A 82 1.20 0.74 19.44
CA ILE A 82 1.99 -0.48 19.62
C ILE A 82 1.37 -1.67 18.85
N VAL A 83 0.05 -1.81 18.84
CA VAL A 83 -0.62 -2.85 18.03
C VAL A 83 -0.26 -2.68 16.55
N ASN A 84 -0.35 -1.46 16.00
CA ASN A 84 0.03 -1.21 14.60
C ASN A 84 1.51 -1.49 14.31
N LEU A 85 2.41 -1.16 15.24
CA LEU A 85 3.82 -1.55 15.12
C LEU A 85 3.97 -3.07 15.08
N ILE A 86 3.29 -3.82 15.96
CA ILE A 86 3.34 -5.29 15.96
C ILE A 86 2.84 -5.85 14.63
N LEU A 87 1.72 -5.34 14.11
CA LEU A 87 1.20 -5.72 12.79
C LEU A 87 2.22 -5.42 11.68
N PHE A 88 2.93 -4.28 11.75
CA PHE A 88 4.00 -3.95 10.82
C PHE A 88 5.18 -4.92 10.90
N PHE A 89 5.61 -5.30 12.10
CA PHE A 89 6.63 -6.35 12.30
C PHE A 89 6.18 -7.69 11.70
N LEU A 90 4.91 -8.05 11.85
CA LEU A 90 4.36 -9.26 11.23
C LEU A 90 4.38 -9.20 9.70
N ILE A 91 4.09 -8.03 9.10
CA ILE A 91 4.25 -7.83 7.65
C ILE A 91 5.70 -8.07 7.22
N ILE A 92 6.68 -7.52 7.95
CA ILE A 92 8.10 -7.77 7.67
C ILE A 92 8.38 -9.27 7.72
N CYS A 93 7.93 -9.97 8.78
CA CYS A 93 8.10 -11.43 8.90
C CYS A 93 7.49 -12.19 7.72
N ILE A 94 6.29 -11.81 7.27
CA ILE A 94 5.63 -12.42 6.12
C ILE A 94 6.43 -12.17 4.83
N LEU A 95 6.92 -10.93 4.62
CA LEU A 95 7.80 -10.62 3.49
C LEU A 95 9.08 -11.48 3.51
N VAL A 96 9.67 -11.68 4.69
CA VAL A 96 10.81 -12.60 4.85
C VAL A 96 10.42 -14.02 4.43
N GLN A 97 9.24 -14.52 4.83
CA GLN A 97 8.80 -15.85 4.39
C GLN A 97 8.57 -15.92 2.88
N ILE A 98 7.99 -14.89 2.27
CA ILE A 98 7.82 -14.80 0.81
C ILE A 98 9.19 -14.89 0.13
N TYR A 99 10.20 -14.13 0.58
CA TYR A 99 11.53 -14.18 0.01
C TYR A 99 12.28 -15.50 0.26
N ARG A 100 11.99 -16.21 1.35
CA ARG A 100 12.54 -17.55 1.60
C ARG A 100 12.03 -18.59 0.62
N GLN A 101 10.85 -18.39 0.04
CA GLN A 101 10.29 -19.22 -1.04
C GLN A 101 10.84 -18.85 -2.42
N SER A 102 11.68 -17.81 -2.51
CA SER A 102 12.31 -17.35 -3.76
C SER A 102 13.77 -17.77 -3.87
N GLU A 103 14.37 -17.60 -5.04
CA GLU A 103 15.80 -17.82 -5.29
C GLU A 103 16.71 -17.00 -4.35
N LYS A 104 16.22 -15.90 -3.78
CA LYS A 104 16.98 -14.98 -2.91
C LYS A 104 16.87 -15.31 -1.42
N LYS A 105 16.61 -16.58 -1.05
CA LYS A 105 16.34 -17.02 0.33
C LYS A 105 17.39 -16.58 1.37
N GLU A 106 18.67 -16.52 1.00
CA GLU A 106 19.77 -16.12 1.90
C GLU A 106 19.70 -14.66 2.34
N HIS A 107 19.06 -13.81 1.52
CA HIS A 107 18.91 -12.38 1.75
C HIS A 107 17.50 -12.01 2.23
N ALA A 108 16.65 -13.00 2.56
CA ALA A 108 15.23 -12.78 2.82
C ALA A 108 14.95 -11.77 3.94
N ILE A 109 15.70 -11.85 5.06
CA ILE A 109 15.56 -10.89 6.18
C ILE A 109 15.88 -9.48 5.71
N TYR A 110 17.00 -9.33 5.01
CA TYR A 110 17.46 -8.05 4.49
C TYR A 110 16.45 -7.43 3.50
N LEU A 111 15.94 -8.22 2.55
CA LEU A 111 14.94 -7.77 1.59
C LEU A 111 13.59 -7.43 2.25
N GLY A 112 13.17 -8.21 3.26
CA GLY A 112 11.96 -7.92 4.03
C GLY A 112 12.03 -6.58 4.75
N LEU A 113 13.21 -6.20 5.27
CA LEU A 113 13.42 -4.93 5.95
C LEU A 113 13.38 -3.71 5.02
N HIS A 114 13.52 -3.85 3.70
CA HIS A 114 13.48 -2.72 2.78
C HIS A 114 12.16 -1.93 2.83
N ILE A 115 11.07 -2.55 3.29
CA ILE A 115 9.79 -1.88 3.49
C ILE A 115 9.87 -0.69 4.46
N ILE A 116 10.83 -0.69 5.40
CA ILE A 116 11.05 0.41 6.36
C ILE A 116 11.51 1.70 5.65
N ALA A 117 12.17 1.60 4.50
CA ALA A 117 12.60 2.77 3.74
C ALA A 117 11.46 3.44 2.96
N ILE A 118 10.24 2.87 2.98
CA ILE A 118 9.07 3.46 2.36
C ILE A 118 8.51 4.56 3.26
N THR A 119 8.78 5.81 2.89
CA THR A 119 8.37 7.02 3.62
C THR A 119 6.89 7.02 4.01
N THR A 120 5.99 6.59 3.12
CA THR A 120 4.54 6.64 3.35
C THR A 120 4.06 5.65 4.42
N LEU A 121 4.84 4.60 4.71
CA LEU A 121 4.49 3.62 5.74
C LEU A 121 4.76 4.09 7.15
N TRP A 122 5.60 5.09 7.35
CA TRP A 122 5.91 5.58 8.70
C TRP A 122 4.67 6.11 9.41
N GLN A 123 3.79 6.80 8.69
CA GLN A 123 2.51 7.26 9.21
C GLN A 123 1.57 6.09 9.48
N VAL A 124 1.45 5.16 8.53
CA VAL A 124 0.54 4.01 8.62
C VAL A 124 0.94 3.05 9.75
N ALA A 125 2.24 2.87 9.98
CA ALA A 125 2.79 2.02 11.04
C ALA A 125 2.86 2.71 12.39
N GLY A 126 3.18 4.01 12.41
CA GLY A 126 3.42 4.77 13.63
C GLY A 126 2.17 5.36 14.28
N LEU A 127 1.08 5.48 13.51
CA LEU A 127 -0.22 5.94 13.98
C LEU A 127 -1.23 4.79 14.00
N VAL A 128 -2.33 4.99 14.72
CA VAL A 128 -3.47 4.10 14.84
C VAL A 128 -4.34 4.18 13.59
N LEU A 129 -3.88 3.62 12.47
CA LEU A 129 -4.55 3.66 11.17
C LEU A 129 -4.94 2.26 10.68
N THR A 130 -6.08 2.15 10.00
CA THR A 130 -6.66 0.85 9.61
C THR A 130 -6.02 0.20 8.37
N GLU A 131 -5.17 0.92 7.63
CA GLU A 131 -4.42 0.35 6.52
C GLU A 131 -3.50 -0.77 6.99
N MET A 132 -2.93 -0.66 8.19
CA MET A 132 -1.95 -1.63 8.70
C MET A 132 -2.52 -3.05 8.85
N PRO A 133 -3.66 -3.27 9.52
CA PRO A 133 -4.25 -4.61 9.58
C PRO A 133 -4.70 -5.11 8.20
N ALA A 134 -5.26 -4.25 7.35
CA ALA A 134 -5.66 -4.63 6.00
C ALA A 134 -4.45 -5.09 5.16
N MET A 135 -3.33 -4.36 5.25
CA MET A 135 -2.04 -4.70 4.65
C MET A 135 -1.51 -6.05 5.14
N LEU A 136 -1.62 -6.33 6.45
CA LEU A 136 -1.19 -7.62 7.02
C LEU A 136 -1.92 -8.78 6.36
N PHE A 137 -3.25 -8.72 6.30
CA PHE A 137 -4.05 -9.78 5.71
C PHE A 137 -3.88 -9.87 4.19
N ALA A 138 -3.71 -8.75 3.49
CA ALA A 138 -3.41 -8.75 2.05
C ALA A 138 -2.07 -9.42 1.75
N THR A 139 -1.04 -9.11 2.56
CA THR A 139 0.30 -9.72 2.42
C THR A 139 0.28 -11.21 2.80
N THR A 140 -0.53 -11.58 3.80
CA THR A 140 -0.73 -12.99 4.20
C THR A 140 -1.42 -13.78 3.08
N SER A 141 -2.47 -13.21 2.48
CA SER A 141 -3.14 -13.78 1.31
C SER A 141 -2.14 -14.02 0.18
N PHE A 142 -1.23 -13.08 -0.06
CA PHE A 142 -0.17 -13.24 -1.06
C PHE A 142 0.81 -14.38 -0.70
N LEU A 143 1.28 -14.46 0.55
CA LEU A 143 2.14 -15.56 1.00
C LEU A 143 1.46 -16.93 0.84
N ILE A 144 0.19 -17.04 1.18
CA ILE A 144 -0.57 -18.29 0.98
C ILE A 144 -0.64 -18.63 -0.52
N GLY A 145 -0.82 -17.63 -1.38
CA GLY A 145 -0.71 -17.77 -2.83
C GLY A 145 0.64 -18.33 -3.28
N VAL A 146 1.75 -17.80 -2.75
CA VAL A 146 3.11 -18.34 -3.02
C VAL A 146 3.22 -19.81 -2.62
N VAL A 147 2.75 -20.16 -1.41
CA VAL A 147 2.79 -21.54 -0.91
C VAL A 147 1.93 -22.47 -1.76
N LEU A 148 0.77 -22.00 -2.22
CA LEU A 148 -0.11 -22.74 -3.11
C LEU A 148 0.58 -23.09 -4.42
N LEU A 149 1.32 -22.14 -5.02
CA LEU A 149 2.09 -22.41 -6.25
C LEU A 149 3.14 -23.50 -6.05
N ASN A 150 3.72 -23.62 -4.86
CA ASN A 150 4.68 -24.67 -4.55
C ASN A 150 4.03 -26.03 -4.24
N ASN A 151 2.70 -26.09 -4.09
CA ASN A 151 1.95 -27.30 -3.70
C ASN A 151 0.78 -27.61 -4.66
N GLN A 152 0.93 -27.23 -5.93
CA GLN A 152 -0.16 -27.24 -6.91
C GLN A 152 -0.61 -28.63 -7.38
N ASP A 153 0.18 -29.68 -7.11
CA ASP A 153 -0.15 -31.07 -7.48
C ASP A 153 -1.15 -31.74 -6.52
N ASP A 154 -1.32 -31.21 -5.31
CA ASP A 154 -2.22 -31.77 -4.29
C ASP A 154 -3.54 -31.00 -4.25
N HIS A 155 -4.60 -31.61 -4.80
CA HIS A 155 -5.94 -31.01 -4.85
C HIS A 155 -6.48 -30.58 -3.48
N LYS A 156 -6.19 -31.33 -2.40
CA LYS A 156 -6.68 -30.97 -1.05
C LYS A 156 -5.96 -29.74 -0.54
N LYS A 157 -4.64 -29.66 -0.74
CA LYS A 157 -3.86 -28.46 -0.38
C LYS A 157 -4.27 -27.25 -1.20
N VAL A 158 -4.49 -27.41 -2.51
CA VAL A 158 -4.97 -26.31 -3.37
C VAL A 158 -6.29 -25.76 -2.84
N LEU A 159 -7.27 -26.62 -2.52
CA LEU A 159 -8.54 -26.16 -1.97
C LEU A 159 -8.36 -25.45 -0.62
N LEU A 160 -7.61 -26.07 0.31
CA LEU A 160 -7.35 -25.50 1.63
C LEU A 160 -6.70 -24.12 1.54
N TYR A 161 -5.61 -24.01 0.77
CA TYR A 161 -4.91 -22.74 0.61
C TYR A 161 -5.76 -21.69 -0.13
N SER A 162 -6.61 -22.09 -1.08
CA SER A 162 -7.53 -21.16 -1.74
C SER A 162 -8.57 -20.60 -0.77
N VAL A 163 -9.09 -21.43 0.13
CA VAL A 163 -10.00 -21.01 1.20
C VAL A 163 -9.29 -20.07 2.18
N LEU A 164 -8.09 -20.43 2.65
CA LEU A 164 -7.31 -19.57 3.55
C LEU A 164 -6.91 -18.24 2.90
N MET A 165 -6.54 -18.26 1.63
CA MET A 165 -6.30 -17.08 0.82
C MET A 165 -7.58 -16.24 0.71
N GLY A 166 -8.75 -16.87 0.55
CA GLY A 166 -10.05 -16.20 0.47
C GLY A 166 -10.43 -15.52 1.78
N ILE A 167 -10.22 -16.19 2.91
CA ILE A 167 -10.47 -15.63 4.24
C ILE A 167 -9.57 -14.43 4.49
N THR A 168 -8.27 -14.57 4.26
CA THR A 168 -7.31 -13.47 4.47
C THR A 168 -7.52 -12.33 3.48
N GLY A 169 -7.80 -12.62 2.21
CA GLY A 169 -8.18 -11.61 1.22
C GLY A 169 -9.48 -10.89 1.58
N GLY A 170 -10.50 -11.63 2.05
CA GLY A 170 -11.76 -11.08 2.54
C GLY A 170 -11.54 -10.14 3.72
N LEU A 171 -10.76 -10.55 4.73
CA LEU A 171 -10.37 -9.69 5.86
C LEU A 171 -9.65 -8.43 5.39
N ALA A 172 -8.73 -8.54 4.42
CA ALA A 172 -8.05 -7.37 3.87
C ALA A 172 -9.04 -6.36 3.25
N ILE A 173 -10.02 -6.85 2.48
CA ILE A 173 -11.06 -6.01 1.87
C ILE A 173 -11.96 -5.38 2.94
N LEU A 174 -12.30 -6.14 3.99
CA LEU A 174 -13.03 -5.62 5.15
C LEU A 174 -12.26 -4.52 5.87
N GLY A 175 -10.93 -4.62 5.93
CA GLY A 175 -10.11 -3.55 6.48
C GLY A 175 -10.03 -2.34 5.56
N ARG A 176 -9.84 -2.54 4.25
CA ARG A 176 -9.75 -1.46 3.27
C ARG A 176 -10.35 -1.92 1.94
N THR A 177 -11.45 -1.28 1.53
CA THR A 177 -12.12 -1.54 0.25
C THR A 177 -11.23 -1.42 -1.00
N PRO A 178 -10.17 -0.59 -1.05
CA PRO A 178 -9.20 -0.64 -2.14
C PRO A 178 -8.62 -2.03 -2.42
N TYR A 179 -8.53 -2.93 -1.43
CA TYR A 179 -8.06 -4.29 -1.67
C TYR A 179 -9.02 -5.17 -2.47
N LEU A 180 -10.26 -4.73 -2.72
CA LEU A 180 -11.19 -5.45 -3.59
C LEU A 180 -10.60 -5.66 -4.99
N VAL A 181 -9.73 -4.74 -5.43
CA VAL A 181 -9.04 -4.80 -6.73
C VAL A 181 -8.02 -5.94 -6.84
N ILE A 182 -7.67 -6.62 -5.74
CA ILE A 182 -6.83 -7.83 -5.77
C ILE A 182 -7.54 -8.95 -6.55
N LEU A 183 -8.87 -9.09 -6.43
CA LEU A 183 -9.63 -10.12 -7.13
C LEU A 183 -9.52 -10.00 -8.67
N PRO A 184 -9.83 -8.83 -9.28
CA PRO A 184 -9.63 -8.66 -10.71
C PRO A 184 -8.15 -8.67 -11.11
N ALA A 185 -7.21 -8.26 -10.25
CA ALA A 185 -5.77 -8.40 -10.53
C ALA A 185 -5.36 -9.88 -10.65
N PHE A 186 -5.84 -10.74 -9.76
CA PHE A 186 -5.63 -12.19 -9.82
C PHE A 186 -6.22 -12.79 -11.11
N PHE A 187 -7.44 -12.39 -11.46
CA PHE A 187 -8.06 -12.79 -12.72
C PHE A 187 -7.25 -12.32 -13.93
N GLY A 188 -6.70 -11.10 -13.90
CA GLY A 188 -5.83 -10.56 -14.94
C GLY A 188 -4.58 -11.42 -15.15
N VAL A 189 -3.96 -11.92 -14.08
CA VAL A 189 -2.83 -12.86 -14.17
C VAL A 189 -3.22 -14.12 -14.93
N LEU A 190 -4.38 -14.71 -14.60
CA LEU A 190 -4.89 -15.91 -15.28
C LEU A 190 -5.11 -15.67 -16.77
N VAL A 191 -5.68 -14.52 -17.14
CA VAL A 191 -5.90 -14.12 -18.54
C VAL A 191 -4.57 -13.97 -19.27
N LEU A 192 -3.59 -13.26 -18.68
CA LEU A 192 -2.28 -13.05 -19.30
C LEU A 192 -1.54 -14.37 -19.53
N ILE A 193 -1.45 -15.22 -18.50
CA ILE A 193 -0.77 -16.52 -18.60
C ILE A 193 -1.41 -17.38 -19.70
N ARG A 194 -2.75 -17.42 -19.76
CA ARG A 194 -3.48 -18.19 -20.79
C ARG A 194 -3.30 -17.60 -22.19
N PHE A 195 -3.34 -16.28 -22.33
CA PHE A 195 -3.19 -15.60 -23.61
C PHE A 195 -1.79 -15.80 -24.21
N PHE A 196 -0.76 -15.72 -23.38
CA PHE A 196 0.63 -15.93 -23.80
C PHE A 196 1.04 -17.42 -23.81
N LYS A 197 0.09 -18.35 -23.60
CA LYS A 197 0.30 -19.82 -23.56
C LYS A 197 1.44 -20.25 -22.63
N VAL A 198 1.65 -19.53 -21.54
CA VAL A 198 2.74 -19.79 -20.61
C VAL A 198 2.32 -20.89 -19.64
N GLY A 199 2.40 -22.14 -20.09
CA GLY A 199 2.12 -23.31 -19.27
C GLY A 199 0.64 -23.50 -18.87
N SER A 200 0.29 -24.73 -18.50
CA SER A 200 -1.01 -25.05 -17.92
C SER A 200 -0.97 -24.79 -16.43
N VAL A 201 -1.30 -23.58 -15.99
CA VAL A 201 -1.19 -23.25 -14.57
C VAL A 201 -2.48 -23.64 -13.83
N PRO A 202 -2.45 -24.62 -12.89
CA PRO A 202 -3.60 -25.03 -12.09
C PRO A 202 -4.13 -23.93 -11.14
N ILE A 203 -3.50 -22.75 -11.10
CA ILE A 203 -3.99 -21.53 -10.41
C ILE A 203 -5.46 -21.23 -10.72
N ALA A 204 -5.94 -21.55 -11.93
CA ALA A 204 -7.35 -21.33 -12.28
C ALA A 204 -8.31 -22.08 -11.34
N LYS A 205 -7.92 -23.28 -10.87
CA LYS A 205 -8.72 -24.06 -9.90
C LYS A 205 -8.74 -23.41 -8.52
N ALA A 206 -7.71 -22.65 -8.16
CA ALA A 206 -7.60 -21.94 -6.89
C ALA A 206 -8.40 -20.63 -6.86
N PHE A 207 -8.60 -20.00 -8.03
CA PHE A 207 -9.25 -18.69 -8.10
C PHE A 207 -10.71 -18.71 -7.68
N ILE A 208 -11.50 -19.71 -8.09
CA ILE A 208 -12.93 -19.73 -7.79
C ILE A 208 -13.18 -19.83 -6.29
N PRO A 209 -12.59 -20.80 -5.54
CA PRO A 209 -12.76 -20.83 -4.09
C PRO A 209 -12.24 -19.55 -3.41
N TYR A 210 -11.11 -19.01 -3.87
CA TYR A 210 -10.57 -17.75 -3.35
C TYR A 210 -11.56 -16.59 -3.47
N ALA A 211 -12.06 -16.34 -4.68
CA ALA A 211 -12.99 -15.25 -4.96
C ALA A 211 -14.33 -15.44 -4.25
N VAL A 212 -14.89 -16.65 -4.27
CA VAL A 212 -16.17 -16.94 -3.60
C VAL A 212 -16.07 -16.68 -2.10
N ILE A 213 -15.02 -17.17 -1.43
CA ILE A 213 -14.87 -16.99 0.02
C ILE A 213 -14.64 -15.51 0.34
N ALA A 214 -13.73 -14.82 -0.36
CA ALA A 214 -13.48 -13.39 -0.14
C ALA A 214 -14.75 -12.55 -0.35
N LEU A 215 -15.50 -12.82 -1.42
CA LEU A 215 -16.75 -12.13 -1.73
C LEU A 215 -17.85 -12.43 -0.70
N SER A 216 -17.97 -13.68 -0.23
CA SER A 216 -18.97 -14.05 0.77
C SER A 216 -18.78 -13.33 2.11
N MET A 217 -17.56 -12.90 2.44
CA MET A 217 -17.29 -12.13 3.65
C MET A 217 -17.70 -10.66 3.51
N ILE A 218 -17.62 -10.09 2.31
CA ILE A 218 -17.81 -8.65 2.09
C ILE A 218 -19.21 -8.29 1.58
N ILE A 219 -19.81 -9.15 0.74
CA ILE A 219 -21.10 -8.87 0.09
C ILE A 219 -22.21 -8.61 1.12
N PRO A 220 -22.36 -9.41 2.20
CA PRO A 220 -23.38 -9.14 3.21
C PRO A 220 -23.26 -7.75 3.83
N ILE A 221 -22.03 -7.28 4.08
CA ILE A 221 -21.78 -5.94 4.64
C ILE A 221 -22.14 -4.85 3.61
N PHE A 222 -21.73 -5.01 2.36
CA PHE A 222 -22.09 -4.04 1.31
C PHE A 222 -23.60 -3.97 1.07
N LEU A 223 -24.31 -5.09 1.19
CA LEU A 223 -25.76 -5.12 1.12
C LEU A 223 -26.41 -4.38 2.31
N ILE A 224 -25.87 -4.53 3.52
CA ILE A 224 -26.35 -3.79 4.71
C ILE A 224 -26.12 -2.29 4.54
N TRP A 225 -24.94 -1.89 4.06
CA TRP A 225 -24.61 -0.49 3.81
C TRP A 225 -25.37 0.13 2.63
N GLY A 226 -25.90 -0.69 1.71
CA GLY A 226 -26.44 -0.22 0.44
C GLY A 226 -25.37 0.31 -0.52
N GLY A 227 -24.10 -0.08 -0.32
CA GLY A 227 -22.95 0.44 -1.06
C GLY A 227 -21.62 -0.15 -0.57
N MET A 228 -20.51 0.33 -1.12
CA MET A 228 -19.15 -0.12 -0.73
C MET A 228 -18.60 0.61 0.52
N VAL A 229 -19.33 1.56 1.07
CA VAL A 229 -18.90 2.38 2.21
C VAL A 229 -20.02 2.49 3.24
N PRO A 230 -19.71 2.66 4.54
CA PRO A 230 -20.72 2.87 5.58
C PRO A 230 -21.62 4.09 5.27
N PRO A 231 -22.90 4.06 5.67
CA PRO A 231 -23.86 5.10 5.31
C PRO A 231 -23.60 6.45 6.02
N LEU A 232 -22.99 6.44 7.21
CA LEU A 232 -22.63 7.64 7.95
C LEU A 232 -21.27 8.21 7.56
N GLN A 233 -20.57 7.59 6.60
CA GLN A 233 -19.37 8.20 6.06
C GLN A 233 -19.75 9.42 5.20
N PRO A 234 -19.04 10.56 5.33
CA PRO A 234 -19.22 11.69 4.41
C PRO A 234 -19.14 11.18 2.97
N LYS A 235 -20.24 11.33 2.23
CA LYS A 235 -20.31 10.82 0.86
C LYS A 235 -19.23 11.48 0.02
N VAL A 236 -18.33 10.64 -0.48
CA VAL A 236 -17.31 11.02 -1.46
C VAL A 236 -17.98 11.01 -2.84
N GLU A 237 -19.01 11.85 -3.02
CA GLU A 237 -19.64 12.10 -4.32
C GLU A 237 -18.70 12.97 -5.14
N GLY A 238 -17.80 12.34 -5.88
CA GLY A 238 -17.02 13.06 -6.88
C GLY A 238 -16.65 12.19 -8.05
N ALA A 239 -16.38 12.86 -9.17
CA ALA A 239 -15.93 12.22 -10.39
C ALA A 239 -14.63 11.45 -10.17
N ILE A 240 -14.37 10.46 -11.02
CA ILE A 240 -13.05 9.83 -11.12
C ILE A 240 -12.03 10.93 -11.43
N GLN A 241 -10.95 10.98 -10.65
CA GLN A 241 -9.83 11.90 -10.82
C GLN A 241 -8.60 11.10 -11.26
N PRO A 242 -8.40 10.88 -12.58
CA PRO A 242 -7.26 10.13 -13.12
C PRO A 242 -5.91 10.63 -12.60
N TRP A 243 -5.83 11.94 -12.29
CA TRP A 243 -4.69 12.59 -11.67
C TRP A 243 -4.23 11.92 -10.38
N HIS A 244 -5.14 11.53 -9.50
CA HIS A 244 -4.79 10.85 -8.25
C HIS A 244 -4.20 9.46 -8.49
N GLY A 245 -4.66 8.76 -9.53
CA GLY A 245 -4.03 7.51 -9.97
C GLY A 245 -2.60 7.72 -10.51
N LEU A 246 -2.39 8.78 -11.29
CA LEU A 246 -1.07 9.13 -11.80
C LEU A 246 -0.11 9.58 -10.69
N LEU A 247 -0.60 10.38 -9.73
CA LEU A 247 0.16 10.75 -8.54
C LEU A 247 0.52 9.52 -7.69
N ALA A 248 -0.41 8.57 -7.50
CA ALA A 248 -0.11 7.32 -6.82
C ALA A 248 1.03 6.56 -7.51
N CYS A 249 1.01 6.50 -8.84
CA CYS A 249 2.09 5.92 -9.63
C CYS A 249 3.41 6.69 -9.47
N ALA A 250 3.37 8.02 -9.40
CA ALA A 250 4.56 8.85 -9.17
C ALA A 250 5.20 8.54 -7.82
N TYR A 251 4.40 8.47 -6.75
CA TYR A 251 4.88 8.11 -5.41
C TYR A 251 5.43 6.67 -5.37
N ALA A 252 4.75 5.71 -6.02
CA ALA A 252 5.27 4.34 -6.17
C ALA A 252 6.61 4.33 -6.93
N GLY A 253 6.73 5.16 -7.96
CA GLY A 253 7.98 5.39 -8.67
C GLY A 253 9.08 5.94 -7.75
N VAL A 254 8.76 6.90 -6.88
CA VAL A 254 9.76 7.51 -5.97
C VAL A 254 10.25 6.47 -4.98
N ILE A 255 9.33 5.67 -4.44
CA ILE A 255 9.64 4.53 -3.58
C ILE A 255 10.56 3.55 -4.32
N GLY A 256 10.22 3.18 -5.55
CA GLY A 256 11.04 2.30 -6.38
C GLY A 256 12.43 2.86 -6.61
N PHE A 257 12.56 4.16 -6.90
CA PHE A 257 13.84 4.80 -7.20
C PHE A 257 14.74 4.89 -5.97
N ILE A 258 14.16 5.15 -4.80
CA ILE A 258 14.88 5.14 -3.51
C ILE A 258 15.43 3.74 -3.23
N ILE A 259 14.58 2.71 -3.30
CA ILE A 259 14.96 1.36 -2.83
C ILE A 259 15.74 0.59 -3.91
N TYR A 260 15.26 0.61 -5.16
CA TYR A 260 15.76 -0.20 -6.27
C TYR A 260 15.81 0.61 -7.59
N PRO A 261 16.72 1.59 -7.75
CA PRO A 261 16.76 2.44 -8.93
C PRO A 261 17.01 1.65 -10.23
N LYS A 262 17.71 0.52 -10.17
CA LYS A 262 17.95 -0.37 -11.33
C LYS A 262 16.71 -1.07 -11.86
N TRP A 263 15.60 -1.07 -11.11
CA TRP A 263 14.32 -1.54 -11.62
C TRP A 263 13.84 -0.66 -12.78
N PHE A 264 14.18 0.63 -12.78
CA PHE A 264 13.91 1.56 -13.87
C PHE A 264 14.85 1.32 -15.05
N VAL A 265 14.32 1.53 -16.26
CA VAL A 265 15.06 1.34 -17.51
C VAL A 265 15.59 2.69 -17.98
N PHE A 266 16.90 2.82 -18.12
CA PHE A 266 17.56 4.03 -18.60
C PHE A 266 18.12 3.79 -20.00
N ASN A 267 17.52 4.43 -21.01
CA ASN A 267 18.07 4.51 -22.35
C ASN A 267 17.66 5.86 -22.99
N ASN A 268 18.35 6.26 -24.05
CA ASN A 268 18.12 7.55 -24.71
C ASN A 268 16.67 7.72 -25.19
N THR A 269 16.05 6.64 -25.67
CA THR A 269 14.64 6.65 -26.11
C THR A 269 13.69 7.00 -24.97
N ILE A 270 13.86 6.37 -23.81
CA ILE A 270 13.06 6.65 -22.61
C ILE A 270 13.31 8.09 -22.16
N LEU A 271 14.55 8.57 -22.13
CA LEU A 271 14.84 9.96 -21.76
C LEU A 271 14.13 10.96 -22.67
N MET A 272 14.11 10.73 -23.98
CA MET A 272 13.36 11.56 -24.93
C MET A 272 11.84 11.48 -24.68
N ILE A 273 11.29 10.30 -24.40
CA ILE A 273 9.88 10.12 -24.04
C ILE A 273 9.55 10.90 -22.76
N LEU A 274 10.41 10.87 -21.75
CA LEU A 274 10.21 11.60 -20.49
C LEU A 274 10.29 13.12 -20.68
N ALA A 275 11.22 13.59 -21.50
CA ALA A 275 11.31 15.00 -21.86
C ALA A 275 10.02 15.47 -22.57
N GLY A 276 9.55 14.70 -23.56
CA GLY A 276 8.28 14.95 -24.26
C GLY A 276 7.07 14.91 -23.31
N ALA A 277 7.01 13.93 -22.41
CA ALA A 277 5.95 13.81 -21.41
C ALA A 277 5.96 15.00 -20.44
N TYR A 278 7.13 15.48 -20.02
CA TYR A 278 7.24 16.67 -19.19
C TYR A 278 6.71 17.92 -19.89
N VAL A 279 7.12 18.17 -21.14
CA VAL A 279 6.60 19.30 -21.93
C VAL A 279 5.09 19.20 -22.09
N PHE A 280 4.57 18.00 -22.34
CA PHE A 280 3.13 17.75 -22.45
C PHE A 280 2.39 18.06 -21.14
N PHE A 281 2.80 17.48 -20.02
CA PHE A 281 2.15 17.72 -18.72
C PHE A 281 2.33 19.16 -18.23
N PHE A 282 3.45 19.80 -18.55
CA PHE A 282 3.68 21.21 -18.25
C PHE A 282 2.70 22.09 -19.02
N THR A 283 2.52 21.82 -20.32
CA THR A 283 1.54 22.53 -21.17
C THR A 283 0.12 22.34 -20.66
N LEU A 284 -0.27 21.10 -20.29
CA LEU A 284 -1.57 20.83 -19.67
C LEU A 284 -1.74 21.57 -18.33
N GLY A 285 -0.67 21.66 -17.53
CA GLY A 285 -0.66 22.42 -16.28
C GLY A 285 -0.87 23.91 -16.48
N LEU A 286 -0.37 24.49 -17.57
CA LEU A 286 -0.63 25.89 -17.93
C LEU A 286 -2.07 26.16 -18.39
N MET A 287 -2.80 25.14 -18.84
CA MET A 287 -4.21 25.25 -19.24
C MET A 287 -5.18 25.24 -18.04
N GLU A 288 -4.67 25.30 -16.81
CA GLU A 288 -5.46 25.35 -15.57
C GLU A 288 -6.49 24.22 -15.43
N LEU A 289 -6.18 23.04 -15.96
CA LEU A 289 -7.04 21.84 -15.89
C LEU A 289 -7.19 21.23 -14.48
N GLY A 290 -6.84 21.98 -13.43
CA GLY A 290 -7.04 21.58 -12.03
C GLY A 290 -6.06 20.54 -11.49
N TYR A 291 -4.90 20.32 -12.13
CA TYR A 291 -3.90 19.33 -11.71
C TYR A 291 -2.83 19.89 -10.75
N GLU A 292 -3.24 20.68 -9.77
CA GLU A 292 -2.32 21.24 -8.78
C GLU A 292 -2.10 20.26 -7.62
N TYR A 293 -0.84 19.84 -7.42
CA TYR A 293 -0.47 19.07 -6.23
C TYR A 293 0.95 19.44 -5.78
N ALA A 294 1.07 19.84 -4.51
CA ALA A 294 2.34 20.21 -3.92
C ALA A 294 2.68 19.31 -2.72
N PRO A 295 3.58 18.33 -2.87
CA PRO A 295 4.17 17.64 -1.74
C PRO A 295 4.79 18.65 -0.77
N MET A 296 4.63 18.42 0.53
CA MET A 296 5.24 19.27 1.58
C MET A 296 4.90 20.77 1.45
N ALA A 297 3.70 21.10 0.96
CA ALA A 297 3.27 22.49 0.74
C ALA A 297 3.54 23.40 1.96
N THR A 298 3.18 22.94 3.15
CA THR A 298 3.39 23.66 4.41
C THR A 298 4.87 23.98 4.67
N THR A 299 5.77 23.02 4.42
CA THR A 299 7.22 23.21 4.56
C THR A 299 7.75 24.21 3.55
N VAL A 300 7.34 24.11 2.28
CA VAL A 300 7.79 25.02 1.21
C VAL A 300 7.33 26.45 1.47
N ILE A 301 6.05 26.65 1.83
CA ILE A 301 5.50 27.97 2.17
C ILE A 301 6.27 28.58 3.34
N ARG A 302 6.59 27.79 4.37
CA ARG A 302 7.31 28.27 5.56
C ARG A 302 8.75 28.68 5.27
N ILE A 303 9.44 27.97 4.39
CA ILE A 303 10.88 28.21 4.11
C ILE A 303 11.07 29.25 3.01
N ALA A 304 10.28 29.18 1.94
CA ALA A 304 10.51 29.94 0.71
C ALA A 304 9.44 31.02 0.45
N GLY A 305 8.36 31.05 1.22
CA GLY A 305 7.24 31.99 1.06
C GLY A 305 6.26 31.61 -0.05
N LEU A 306 5.16 32.37 -0.14
CA LEU A 306 4.03 32.06 -1.03
C LEU A 306 4.37 32.18 -2.53
N ASN A 307 5.21 33.16 -2.91
CA ASN A 307 5.59 33.36 -4.31
C ASN A 307 6.41 32.18 -4.86
N ALA A 308 7.38 31.69 -4.06
CA ALA A 308 8.15 30.52 -4.42
C ALA A 308 7.28 29.26 -4.45
N PHE A 309 6.30 29.15 -3.54
CA PHE A 309 5.34 28.06 -3.52
C PHE A 309 4.50 27.99 -4.81
N ASN A 310 4.00 29.12 -5.31
CA ASN A 310 3.22 29.15 -6.54
C ASN A 310 4.04 28.68 -7.75
N MET A 311 5.32 29.07 -7.84
CA MET A 311 6.23 28.57 -8.87
C MET A 311 6.53 27.08 -8.68
N TYR A 312 6.73 26.64 -7.44
CA TYR A 312 6.96 25.25 -7.08
C TYR A 312 5.82 24.34 -7.55
N VAL A 313 4.55 24.70 -7.26
CA VAL A 313 3.36 23.93 -7.66
C VAL A 313 3.33 23.70 -9.18
N LYS A 314 3.61 24.76 -9.95
CA LYS A 314 3.61 24.74 -11.43
C LYS A 314 4.73 23.87 -12.01
N LEU A 315 5.87 23.76 -11.34
CA LEU A 315 7.01 22.95 -11.80
C LEU A 315 6.93 21.49 -11.32
N ILE A 316 6.47 21.28 -10.08
CA ILE A 316 6.50 19.96 -9.44
C ILE A 316 5.37 19.06 -9.93
N SER A 317 4.17 19.61 -10.19
CA SER A 317 3.02 18.81 -10.62
C SER A 317 3.32 18.10 -11.96
N PRO A 318 3.79 18.79 -13.01
CA PRO A 318 4.21 18.13 -14.25
C PRO A 318 5.34 17.13 -14.06
N LEU A 319 6.31 17.42 -13.18
CA LEU A 319 7.41 16.50 -12.89
C LEU A 319 6.90 15.19 -12.27
N LEU A 320 5.97 15.28 -11.31
CA LEU A 320 5.34 14.11 -10.70
C LEU A 320 4.52 13.33 -11.75
N ALA A 321 3.77 14.01 -12.60
CA ALA A 321 3.02 13.39 -13.70
C ALA A 321 3.93 12.58 -14.63
N THR A 322 5.04 13.20 -15.09
CA THR A 322 6.06 12.55 -15.90
C THR A 322 6.66 11.34 -15.20
N PHE A 323 6.90 11.44 -13.91
CA PHE A 323 7.48 10.34 -13.14
C PHE A 323 6.49 9.19 -12.91
N GLY A 324 5.20 9.50 -12.70
CA GLY A 324 4.14 8.50 -12.67
C GLY A 324 3.98 7.79 -14.01
N PHE A 325 4.05 8.53 -15.11
CA PHE A 325 4.06 7.96 -16.46
C PHE A 325 5.30 7.07 -16.69
N TYR A 326 6.48 7.52 -16.24
CA TYR A 326 7.71 6.73 -16.31
C TYR A 326 7.59 5.39 -15.58
N PHE A 327 7.01 5.42 -14.38
CA PHE A 327 6.75 4.22 -13.60
C PHE A 327 5.85 3.25 -14.36
N LEU A 328 4.78 3.72 -15.01
CA LEU A 328 3.89 2.89 -15.82
C LEU A 328 4.61 2.26 -17.03
N VAL A 329 5.47 3.03 -17.72
CA VAL A 329 6.29 2.52 -18.82
C VAL A 329 7.24 1.42 -18.33
N CYS A 330 7.88 1.62 -17.18
CA CYS A 330 8.73 0.59 -16.57
C CYS A 330 7.92 -0.64 -16.12
N CYS A 331 6.72 -0.46 -15.55
CA CYS A 331 5.81 -1.56 -15.21
C CYS A 331 5.48 -2.40 -16.45
N TRP A 332 5.15 -1.76 -17.57
CA TRP A 332 4.88 -2.45 -18.83
C TRP A 332 6.10 -3.23 -19.32
N TYR A 333 7.26 -2.58 -19.38
CA TYR A 333 8.49 -3.20 -19.85
C TYR A 333 8.90 -4.39 -18.97
N ARG A 334 8.93 -4.22 -17.64
CA ARG A 334 9.30 -5.28 -16.70
C ARG A 334 8.25 -6.38 -16.60
N GLY A 335 6.97 -6.05 -16.73
CA GLY A 335 5.90 -7.04 -16.85
C GLY A 335 6.09 -7.94 -18.07
N LYS A 336 6.48 -7.36 -19.21
CA LYS A 336 6.81 -8.12 -20.42
C LYS A 336 8.01 -9.06 -20.24
N GLU A 337 9.07 -8.59 -19.58
CA GLU A 337 10.26 -9.44 -19.29
C GLU A 337 9.94 -10.62 -18.37
N ASN A 338 8.91 -10.49 -17.52
CA ASN A 338 8.55 -11.46 -16.50
C ASN A 338 7.19 -12.11 -16.75
N LEU A 339 6.75 -12.23 -18.02
CA LEU A 339 5.48 -12.86 -18.38
C LEU A 339 5.35 -14.31 -17.89
N ASN A 340 6.48 -14.97 -17.61
CA ASN A 340 6.52 -16.34 -17.12
C ASN A 340 6.54 -16.47 -15.59
N ASP A 341 6.61 -15.37 -14.86
CA ASP A 341 6.64 -15.35 -13.40
C ASP A 341 5.27 -14.91 -12.89
N ALA A 342 4.40 -15.88 -12.59
CA ALA A 342 3.04 -15.63 -12.11
C ALA A 342 3.02 -14.79 -10.82
N MET A 343 4.00 -14.98 -9.92
CA MET A 343 4.10 -14.22 -8.69
C MET A 343 4.46 -12.76 -8.96
N TYR A 344 5.40 -12.54 -9.89
CA TYR A 344 5.77 -11.21 -10.34
C TYR A 344 4.59 -10.48 -10.96
N LEU A 345 3.89 -11.12 -11.90
CA LEU A 345 2.71 -10.55 -12.55
C LEU A 345 1.60 -10.24 -11.56
N PHE A 346 1.38 -11.12 -10.57
CA PHE A 346 0.37 -10.89 -9.55
C PHE A 346 0.72 -9.71 -8.65
N ALA A 347 1.97 -9.59 -8.20
CA ALA A 347 2.44 -8.43 -7.44
C ALA A 347 2.31 -7.14 -8.28
N LEU A 348 2.72 -7.17 -9.55
CA LEU A 348 2.64 -6.04 -10.47
C LEU A 348 1.20 -5.56 -10.67
N LEU A 349 0.30 -6.46 -11.07
CA LEU A 349 -1.10 -6.11 -11.32
C LEU A 349 -1.81 -5.68 -10.04
N THR A 350 -1.52 -6.31 -8.91
CA THR A 350 -2.06 -5.90 -7.61
C THR A 350 -1.60 -4.50 -7.23
N SER A 351 -0.29 -4.21 -7.33
CA SER A 351 0.24 -2.87 -7.09
C SER A 351 -0.42 -1.84 -8.01
N LEU A 352 -0.46 -2.09 -9.32
CA LEU A 352 -1.07 -1.16 -10.28
C LEU A 352 -2.56 -0.94 -10.00
N ALA A 353 -3.30 -1.99 -9.67
CA ALA A 353 -4.72 -1.89 -9.39
C ALA A 353 -5.01 -1.10 -8.09
N ILE A 354 -4.21 -1.32 -7.03
CA ILE A 354 -4.30 -0.53 -5.80
C ILE A 354 -3.97 0.94 -6.08
N LEU A 355 -2.89 1.22 -6.82
CA LEU A 355 -2.52 2.59 -7.18
C LEU A 355 -3.61 3.27 -8.03
N ALA A 356 -4.15 2.55 -9.04
CA ALA A 356 -5.23 3.03 -9.89
C ALA A 356 -6.53 3.28 -9.12
N SER A 357 -6.80 2.53 -8.04
CA SER A 357 -7.95 2.78 -7.16
C SER A 357 -7.93 4.18 -6.54
N SER A 358 -6.76 4.81 -6.43
CA SER A 358 -6.61 6.21 -5.99
C SER A 358 -7.32 7.19 -6.91
N ALA A 359 -7.55 6.84 -8.19
CA ALA A 359 -8.32 7.68 -9.10
C ALA A 359 -9.79 7.83 -8.69
N LYS A 360 -10.32 6.95 -7.84
CA LYS A 360 -11.68 7.07 -7.30
C LYS A 360 -11.75 8.00 -6.08
N ILE A 361 -10.61 8.41 -5.53
CA ILE A 361 -10.57 9.36 -4.42
C ILE A 361 -10.92 10.74 -4.98
N SER A 362 -12.07 11.30 -4.58
CA SER A 362 -12.48 12.63 -5.03
C SER A 362 -12.12 13.78 -4.09
N HIS A 363 -11.68 13.45 -2.87
CA HIS A 363 -11.11 14.41 -1.92
C HIS A 363 -9.59 14.52 -2.09
N GLN A 364 -8.93 15.27 -1.20
CA GLN A 364 -7.49 15.48 -1.24
C GLN A 364 -6.69 14.16 -1.29
N PHE A 365 -5.83 14.04 -2.31
CA PHE A 365 -4.90 12.92 -2.42
C PHE A 365 -4.02 12.79 -1.18
N SER A 366 -3.88 11.56 -0.69
CA SER A 366 -3.03 11.22 0.44
C SER A 366 -2.05 10.13 0.04
N SER A 367 -0.79 10.28 0.45
CA SER A 367 0.24 9.26 0.20
C SER A 367 -0.04 7.93 0.90
N ARG A 368 -1.01 7.88 1.82
CA ARG A 368 -1.49 6.65 2.48
C ARG A 368 -2.15 5.67 1.51
N TYR A 369 -2.77 6.15 0.44
CA TYR A 369 -3.31 5.26 -0.59
C TYR A 369 -2.22 4.43 -1.28
N VAL A 370 -1.03 5.02 -1.43
CA VAL A 370 0.15 4.36 -2.00
C VAL A 370 0.75 3.35 -1.02
N ALA A 371 0.71 3.66 0.28
CA ALA A 371 1.24 2.79 1.33
C ALA A 371 0.61 1.38 1.31
N GLN A 372 -0.68 1.28 0.95
CA GLN A 372 -1.39 0.00 0.84
C GLN A 372 -0.80 -0.95 -0.22
N ALA A 373 -0.12 -0.41 -1.25
CA ALA A 373 0.56 -1.19 -2.28
C ALA A 373 1.99 -1.61 -1.88
N ALA A 374 2.52 -1.07 -0.79
CA ALA A 374 3.94 -1.18 -0.44
C ALA A 374 4.50 -2.60 -0.32
N PRO A 375 3.80 -3.58 0.32
CA PRO A 375 4.32 -4.96 0.39
C PRO A 375 4.53 -5.56 -1.00
N PHE A 376 3.57 -5.34 -1.90
CA PHE A 376 3.62 -5.82 -3.29
C PHE A 376 4.69 -5.09 -4.11
N LEU A 377 4.87 -3.78 -3.91
CA LEU A 377 5.92 -3.00 -4.56
C LEU A 377 7.32 -3.49 -4.14
N VAL A 378 7.53 -3.78 -2.86
CA VAL A 378 8.82 -4.29 -2.37
C VAL A 378 9.15 -5.65 -3.01
N ILE A 379 8.16 -6.54 -3.11
CA ILE A 379 8.29 -7.84 -3.81
C ILE A 379 8.62 -7.63 -5.29
N LEU A 380 7.88 -6.73 -5.95
CA LEU A 380 8.05 -6.39 -7.36
C LEU A 380 9.47 -5.88 -7.66
N PHE A 381 9.95 -4.95 -6.86
CA PHE A 381 11.24 -4.29 -7.08
C PHE A 381 12.44 -5.18 -6.74
N ALA A 382 12.30 -6.06 -5.74
CA ALA A 382 13.38 -6.95 -5.30
C ALA A 382 13.85 -7.93 -6.37
N LYS A 383 13.09 -8.18 -7.44
CA LYS A 383 13.51 -9.09 -8.53
C LYS A 383 14.81 -8.61 -9.19
N VAL A 384 14.97 -7.30 -9.39
CA VAL A 384 16.14 -6.66 -10.05
C VAL A 384 17.21 -6.24 -9.02
N ASP A 385 17.20 -6.83 -7.82
CA ASP A 385 18.16 -6.48 -6.78
C ASP A 385 19.61 -6.83 -7.19
N GLU A 386 20.46 -5.80 -7.31
CA GLU A 386 21.90 -5.91 -7.54
C GLU A 386 22.69 -5.06 -6.54
N LYS A 387 23.87 -5.54 -6.14
CA LYS A 387 24.76 -4.83 -5.20
C LYS A 387 25.01 -3.38 -5.66
N ASP A 388 24.81 -2.43 -4.75
CA ASP A 388 25.04 -1.01 -4.99
C ASP A 388 25.58 -0.34 -3.72
N ASN A 389 26.73 0.33 -3.84
CA ASN A 389 27.43 1.00 -2.73
C ASN A 389 26.67 2.23 -2.20
N TRP A 390 25.78 2.82 -3.00
CA TRP A 390 25.01 4.01 -2.63
C TRP A 390 23.65 3.70 -2.00
N ARG A 391 23.30 2.41 -1.89
CA ARG A 391 22.01 1.98 -1.37
C ARG A 391 21.73 2.47 0.04
N TRP A 392 22.70 2.38 0.95
CA TRP A 392 22.52 2.80 2.34
C TRP A 392 22.16 4.29 2.46
N ILE A 393 22.66 5.15 1.57
CA ILE A 393 22.30 6.58 1.53
C ILE A 393 20.85 6.74 1.10
N ARG A 394 20.42 6.07 0.03
CA ARG A 394 19.02 6.18 -0.43
C ARG A 394 18.04 5.63 0.61
N LEU A 395 18.36 4.49 1.22
CA LEU A 395 17.54 3.95 2.32
C LEU A 395 17.48 4.93 3.50
N ALA A 396 18.60 5.56 3.86
CA ALA A 396 18.63 6.59 4.89
C ALA A 396 17.76 7.80 4.52
N ILE A 397 17.79 8.26 3.27
CA ILE A 397 16.89 9.33 2.78
C ILE A 397 15.42 8.94 2.97
N GLY A 398 15.03 7.73 2.55
CA GLY A 398 13.66 7.23 2.70
C GLY A 398 13.20 7.18 4.17
N ILE A 399 14.07 6.70 5.06
CA ILE A 399 13.87 6.66 6.52
C ILE A 399 13.76 8.07 7.11
N THR A 400 14.67 8.97 6.77
CA THR A 400 14.64 10.36 7.26
C THR A 400 13.38 11.07 6.81
N MET A 401 12.99 10.94 5.54
CA MET A 401 11.73 11.48 5.04
C MET A 401 10.53 10.88 5.79
N GLY A 402 10.55 9.57 6.05
CA GLY A 402 9.48 8.88 6.78
C GLY A 402 9.34 9.38 8.22
N PHE A 403 10.47 9.54 8.90
CA PHE A 403 10.55 10.11 10.24
C PHE A 403 10.01 11.55 10.28
N LEU A 404 10.45 12.42 9.36
CA LEU A 404 9.96 13.79 9.25
C LEU A 404 8.45 13.83 8.98
N SER A 405 7.99 12.94 8.11
CA SER A 405 6.58 12.78 7.78
C SER A 405 5.75 12.43 9.03
N LEU A 406 6.13 11.39 9.78
CA LEU A 406 5.43 11.01 11.02
C LEU A 406 5.49 12.12 12.09
N ASN A 407 6.64 12.77 12.25
CA ASN A 407 6.82 13.83 13.24
C ASN A 407 6.01 15.10 12.93
N THR A 408 5.72 15.36 11.65
CA THR A 408 4.87 16.50 11.26
C THR A 408 3.44 16.33 11.77
N TYR A 409 2.92 15.09 11.76
CA TYR A 409 1.59 14.78 12.32
C TYR A 409 1.60 14.79 13.85
N ALA A 410 2.72 14.43 14.47
CA ALA A 410 2.89 14.50 15.92
C ALA A 410 3.08 15.94 16.46
N LYS A 411 3.22 16.95 15.60
CA LYS A 411 3.44 18.35 16.02
C LYS A 411 2.29 19.28 15.63
N VAL A 412 1.15 18.74 15.20
CA VAL A 412 -0.06 19.55 15.02
C VAL A 412 -0.54 19.95 16.42
N ILE A 413 -0.12 21.15 16.82
CA ILE A 413 -0.51 21.90 18.03
C ILE A 413 -1.81 22.62 17.74
#